data_AF-A0A2M8NFA0-F1
#
_entry.id   AF-A0A2M8NFA0-F1
#
_cell.length_a   1.000
_cell.length_b   1.000
_cell.length_c   1.000
_cell.angle_alpha   90.00
_cell.angle_beta   90.00
_cell.angle_gamma   90.00
#
_symmetry.space_group_name_H-M   'P 1'
#
loop_
_entity.id
_entity.type
_entity.pdbx_description
1 polymer ?
#
loop_
_entity_poly.entity_id
_entity_poly.type
_entity_poly.pdbx_seq_one_letter_code
_entity_poly.pdbx_strand_id
1 'polypeptide(L)'
;LDPPGVPINQLLRQVNDIIISQNLAQDQGLRVGDTVRVSGTTDLFTVRGIAPTSAESSLRNPFAALFGFAYIHIAQAQTVGLSRDPSVISMIFPTGADIDRLVNDFFAQGLGQRTYVQSVTRLLQQNEVLADYLGRFIVIMGLGALLIG
;
A
#
# COMPACT_ATOMS: atom_id res chain seq x y z
N LEU A 1 6.46 6.93 -9.56
CA LEU A 1 5.27 7.00 -10.41
C LEU A 1 5.75 7.42 -11.78
N ASP A 2 5.19 6.88 -12.85
CA ASP A 2 5.42 7.34 -14.21
C ASP A 2 4.12 8.01 -14.71
N PRO A 3 4.13 9.31 -15.04
CA PRO A 3 5.27 10.24 -14.99
C PRO A 3 5.75 10.58 -13.55
N PRO A 4 7.05 10.86 -13.36
CA PRO A 4 7.63 11.13 -12.05
C PRO A 4 7.09 12.43 -11.42
N GLY A 5 6.83 12.39 -10.13
CA GLY A 5 6.45 13.57 -9.32
C GLY A 5 5.01 14.05 -9.50
N VAL A 6 4.22 13.45 -10.40
CA VAL A 6 2.80 13.81 -10.55
C VAL A 6 1.98 13.12 -9.44
N PRO A 7 1.10 13.83 -8.71
CA PRO A 7 0.26 13.20 -7.71
C PRO A 7 -0.88 12.40 -8.37
N ILE A 8 -1.32 11.31 -7.70
CA ILE A 8 -2.35 10.39 -8.22
C ILE A 8 -3.65 11.12 -8.59
N ASN A 9 -4.06 12.12 -7.79
CA ASN A 9 -5.27 12.92 -8.03
C ASN A 9 -5.21 13.74 -9.33
N GLN A 10 -4.01 14.00 -9.87
CA GLN A 10 -3.83 14.68 -11.16
C GLN A 10 -3.79 13.71 -12.34
N LEU A 11 -3.59 12.41 -12.10
CA LEU A 11 -3.58 11.37 -13.12
C LEU A 11 -4.94 10.69 -13.29
N LEU A 12 -5.69 10.48 -12.20
CA LEU A 12 -7.05 9.93 -12.22
C LEU A 12 -8.09 11.05 -12.39
N ARG A 13 -8.18 11.63 -13.59
CA ARG A 13 -9.09 12.75 -13.86
C ARG A 13 -10.45 12.30 -14.37
N GLN A 14 -10.45 11.23 -15.15
CA GLN A 14 -11.63 10.62 -15.72
C GLN A 14 -12.03 9.39 -14.92
N VAL A 15 -13.32 9.07 -14.97
CA VAL A 15 -13.89 7.91 -14.28
C VAL A 15 -13.25 6.60 -14.76
N ASN A 16 -12.78 6.54 -16.02
CA ASN A 16 -12.16 5.36 -16.63
C ASN A 16 -10.62 5.45 -16.67
N ASP A 17 -10.01 6.40 -15.95
CA ASP A 17 -8.57 6.40 -15.78
C ASP A 17 -8.15 5.30 -14.81
N ILE A 18 -7.04 4.63 -15.11
CA ILE A 18 -6.44 3.62 -14.25
C ILE A 18 -4.93 3.87 -14.11
N ILE A 19 -4.40 3.66 -12.92
CA ILE A 19 -2.97 3.59 -12.66
C ILE A 19 -2.66 2.17 -12.23
N ILE A 20 -1.70 1.52 -12.90
CA ILE A 20 -1.34 0.13 -12.62
C ILE A 20 0.03 0.05 -11.97
N SER A 21 0.33 -1.05 -11.29
CA SER A 21 1.64 -1.31 -10.73
C SER A 21 2.67 -1.69 -11.80
N GLN A 22 3.95 -1.44 -11.50
CA GLN A 22 5.05 -1.68 -12.43
C GLN A 22 5.23 -3.15 -12.81
N ASN A 23 5.08 -4.07 -11.86
CA ASN A 23 5.09 -5.52 -12.14
C ASN A 23 3.96 -5.90 -13.11
N LEU A 24 2.74 -5.42 -12.87
CA LEU A 24 1.61 -5.68 -13.76
C LEU A 24 1.84 -5.11 -15.17
N ALA A 25 2.40 -3.91 -15.25
CA ALA A 25 2.76 -3.30 -16.54
C ALA A 25 3.83 -4.11 -17.28
N GLN A 26 4.85 -4.61 -16.57
CA GLN A 26 5.91 -5.42 -17.16
C GLN A 26 5.40 -6.79 -17.63
N ASP A 27 4.61 -7.47 -16.79
CA ASP A 27 4.10 -8.82 -17.08
C ASP A 27 3.15 -8.83 -18.28
N GLN A 28 2.36 -7.77 -18.48
CA GLN A 28 1.41 -7.66 -19.58
C GLN A 28 1.88 -6.74 -20.72
N GLY A 29 3.11 -6.21 -20.65
CA GLY A 29 3.68 -5.32 -21.67
C GLY A 29 2.93 -3.98 -21.84
N LEU A 30 2.26 -3.51 -20.78
CA LEU A 30 1.42 -2.31 -20.79
C LEU A 30 2.24 -1.04 -20.63
N ARG A 31 1.77 0.04 -21.25
CA ARG A 31 2.38 1.37 -21.23
C ARG A 31 1.35 2.44 -20.89
N VAL A 32 1.83 3.61 -20.47
CA VAL A 32 0.97 4.79 -20.30
C VAL A 32 0.35 5.15 -21.66
N GLY A 33 -0.97 5.30 -21.69
CA GLY A 33 -1.77 5.52 -22.89
C GLY A 33 -2.50 4.28 -23.41
N ASP A 34 -2.11 3.08 -22.95
CA ASP A 34 -2.78 1.85 -23.37
C ASP A 34 -4.18 1.75 -22.78
N THR A 35 -5.03 0.98 -23.45
CA THR A 35 -6.39 0.70 -22.99
C THR A 35 -6.47 -0.73 -22.49
N VAL A 36 -6.97 -0.91 -21.27
CA VAL A 36 -7.09 -2.19 -20.60
C VAL A 36 -8.53 -2.43 -20.19
N ARG A 37 -8.92 -3.71 -20.09
CA ARG A 37 -10.22 -4.11 -19.53
C ARG A 37 -10.00 -4.69 -18.15
N VAL A 38 -10.74 -4.20 -17.17
CA VAL A 38 -10.71 -4.75 -15.82
C VAL A 38 -11.61 -5.99 -15.77
N SER A 39 -11.08 -7.09 -15.25
CA SER A 39 -11.82 -8.34 -15.08
C SER A 39 -13.11 -8.11 -14.30
N GLY A 40 -14.21 -8.70 -14.77
CA GLY A 40 -15.55 -8.49 -14.21
C GLY A 40 -16.31 -7.31 -14.84
N THR A 41 -15.70 -6.57 -15.77
CA THR A 41 -16.35 -5.45 -16.47
C THR A 41 -16.20 -5.58 -17.99
N THR A 42 -17.11 -4.93 -18.73
CA THR A 42 -16.94 -4.69 -20.17
C THR A 42 -16.28 -3.36 -20.48
N ASP A 43 -16.06 -2.54 -19.46
CA ASP A 43 -15.59 -1.17 -19.61
C ASP A 43 -14.09 -1.13 -19.90
N LEU A 44 -13.74 -0.17 -20.75
CA LEU A 44 -12.36 0.10 -21.13
C LEU A 44 -11.80 1.23 -20.27
N PHE A 45 -10.61 0.98 -19.72
CA PHE A 45 -9.88 1.90 -18.88
C PHE A 45 -8.59 2.33 -19.56
N THR A 46 -8.23 3.60 -19.45
CA THR A 46 -6.99 4.11 -20.03
C THR A 46 -5.91 4.21 -18.96
N VAL A 47 -4.76 3.57 -19.22
CA VAL A 47 -3.59 3.62 -18.34
C VAL A 47 -3.02 5.03 -18.34
N ARG A 48 -3.16 5.75 -17.23
CA ARG A 48 -2.63 7.12 -17.07
C ARG A 48 -1.31 7.20 -16.34
N GLY A 49 -0.94 6.13 -15.65
CA GLY A 49 0.35 6.06 -15.00
C GLY A 49 0.71 4.67 -14.53
N ILE A 50 1.99 4.51 -14.22
CA ILE A 50 2.55 3.28 -13.66
C ILE A 50 3.16 3.60 -12.30
N ALA A 51 2.63 2.99 -11.25
CA ALA A 51 3.14 3.12 -9.89
C ALA A 51 4.25 2.09 -9.63
N PRO A 52 5.34 2.47 -8.94
CA PRO A 52 6.37 1.51 -8.58
C PRO A 52 5.77 0.45 -7.67
N THR A 53 6.12 -0.82 -7.90
CA THR A 53 5.59 -1.94 -7.09
C THR A 53 5.85 -1.71 -5.59
N SER A 54 7.02 -1.14 -5.27
CA SER A 54 7.44 -0.76 -3.91
C SER A 54 6.54 0.25 -3.20
N ALA A 55 5.64 0.94 -3.90
CA ALA A 55 4.69 1.86 -3.26
C ALA A 55 3.67 1.12 -2.37
N GLU A 56 3.23 -0.06 -2.80
CA GLU A 56 2.24 -0.87 -2.07
C GLU A 56 2.78 -2.24 -1.66
N SER A 57 3.86 -2.73 -2.29
CA SER A 57 4.52 -3.96 -1.86
C SER A 57 5.25 -3.71 -0.55
N SER A 58 4.67 -4.20 0.52
CA SER A 58 5.30 -4.23 1.85
C SER A 58 5.18 -5.64 2.41
N LEU A 59 5.89 -5.91 3.52
CA LEU A 59 5.73 -7.17 4.28
C LEU A 59 4.27 -7.46 4.67
N ARG A 60 3.41 -6.43 4.68
CA ARG A 60 1.99 -6.50 5.04
C ARG A 60 1.07 -6.61 3.82
N ASN A 61 1.60 -6.44 2.60
CA ASN A 61 0.87 -6.63 1.35
C ASN A 61 1.75 -7.39 0.33
N PRO A 62 2.05 -8.68 0.59
CA PRO A 62 2.85 -9.50 -0.31
C PRO A 62 2.16 -9.74 -1.66
N PHE A 63 0.83 -9.66 -1.69
CA PHE A 63 0.04 -9.83 -2.91
C PHE A 63 0.29 -8.71 -3.92
N ALA A 64 0.46 -7.46 -3.48
CA ALA A 64 0.83 -6.35 -4.37
C ALA A 64 2.19 -6.58 -5.05
N ALA A 65 3.12 -7.26 -4.38
CA ALA A 65 4.42 -7.62 -4.96
C ALA A 65 4.30 -8.71 -6.04
N LEU A 66 3.40 -9.68 -5.84
CA LEU A 66 3.27 -10.86 -6.69
C LEU A 66 2.29 -10.67 -7.86
N PHE A 67 1.14 -10.05 -7.62
CA PHE A 67 0.05 -9.93 -8.59
C PHE A 67 -0.16 -8.50 -9.09
N GLY A 68 0.51 -7.55 -8.48
CA GLY A 68 0.33 -6.13 -8.76
C GLY A 68 -0.89 -5.53 -8.10
N PHE A 69 -1.12 -4.25 -8.39
CA PHE A 69 -2.25 -3.48 -7.88
C PHE A 69 -2.65 -2.42 -8.91
N ALA A 70 -3.85 -1.87 -8.74
CA ALA A 70 -4.33 -0.76 -9.56
C ALA A 70 -5.07 0.26 -8.71
N TYR A 71 -4.92 1.54 -9.07
CA TYR A 71 -5.75 2.63 -8.58
C TYR A 71 -6.78 2.98 -9.64
N ILE A 72 -8.04 3.07 -9.21
CA ILE A 72 -9.18 3.46 -10.03
C ILE A 72 -9.98 4.54 -9.32
N HIS A 73 -10.82 5.25 -10.07
CA HIS A 73 -11.71 6.23 -9.49
C HIS A 73 -12.78 5.54 -8.61
N ILE A 74 -13.05 6.05 -7.40
CA ILE A 74 -14.02 5.44 -6.45
C ILE A 74 -15.43 5.31 -7.04
N ALA A 75 -15.78 6.15 -8.01
CA ALA A 75 -17.05 6.05 -8.73
C ALA A 75 -17.20 4.73 -9.53
N GLN A 76 -16.09 4.10 -9.92
CA GLN A 76 -16.09 2.80 -10.61
C GLN A 76 -16.11 1.60 -9.68
N ALA A 77 -16.09 1.79 -8.35
CA ALA A 77 -16.03 0.70 -7.39
C ALA A 77 -17.11 -0.37 -7.66
N GLN A 78 -18.37 0.05 -7.81
CA GLN A 78 -19.46 -0.89 -8.07
C GLN A 78 -19.34 -1.59 -9.43
N THR A 79 -18.91 -0.87 -10.46
CA THR A 79 -18.71 -1.41 -11.81
C THR A 79 -17.70 -2.54 -11.81
N VAL A 80 -16.59 -2.38 -11.07
CA VAL A 80 -15.55 -3.42 -10.93
C VAL A 80 -15.85 -4.44 -9.83
N GLY A 81 -17.06 -4.45 -9.27
CA GLY A 81 -17.48 -5.41 -8.24
C GLY A 81 -16.89 -5.18 -6.85
N LEU A 82 -16.45 -3.95 -6.55
CA LEU A 82 -15.92 -3.54 -5.25
C LEU A 82 -16.98 -2.76 -4.43
N SER A 83 -16.92 -2.91 -3.10
CA SER A 83 -17.68 -2.02 -2.21
C SER A 83 -17.13 -0.60 -2.26
N ARG A 84 -18.02 0.38 -2.08
CA ARG A 84 -17.63 1.79 -1.92
C ARG A 84 -17.16 2.10 -0.50
N ASP A 85 -17.45 1.22 0.45
CA ASP A 85 -17.02 1.39 1.83
C ASP A 85 -15.50 1.22 1.93
N PRO A 86 -14.78 2.19 2.51
CA PRO A 86 -13.33 2.11 2.60
C PRO A 86 -12.93 0.98 3.55
N SER A 87 -12.05 0.09 3.07
CA SER A 87 -11.42 -0.94 3.91
C SER A 87 -10.31 -0.37 4.80
N VAL A 88 -9.67 0.71 4.36
CA VAL A 88 -8.59 1.40 5.06
C VAL A 88 -8.75 2.90 4.89
N ILE A 89 -8.54 3.65 5.97
CA ILE A 89 -8.50 5.12 5.96
C ILE A 89 -7.12 5.55 6.45
N SER A 90 -6.40 6.28 5.61
CA SER A 90 -5.12 6.88 5.98
C SER A 90 -5.31 8.36 6.31
N MET A 91 -4.71 8.81 7.40
CA MET A 91 -4.78 10.19 7.87
C MET A 91 -3.37 10.74 8.07
N ILE A 92 -3.14 11.95 7.58
CA ILE A 92 -1.86 12.65 7.72
C ILE A 92 -2.09 13.81 8.68
N PHE A 93 -1.27 13.88 9.73
CA PHE A 93 -1.31 14.96 10.72
C PHE A 93 -0.16 15.95 10.49
N PRO A 94 -0.30 17.21 10.94
CA PRO A 94 0.78 18.20 10.87
C PRO A 94 2.05 17.73 11.58
N THR A 95 3.20 18.19 11.09
CA THR A 95 4.51 17.92 11.72
C THR A 95 4.52 18.39 13.18
N GLY A 96 4.95 17.52 14.09
CA GLY A 96 5.00 17.81 15.53
C GLY A 96 3.73 17.44 16.31
N ALA A 97 2.71 16.89 15.65
CA ALA A 97 1.56 16.32 16.34
C ALA A 97 1.95 15.10 17.19
N ASP A 98 1.41 15.02 18.41
CA ASP A 98 1.52 13.84 19.26
C ASP A 98 0.55 12.75 18.77
N ILE A 99 1.06 11.89 17.89
CA ILE A 99 0.28 10.83 17.23
C ILE A 99 -0.28 9.83 18.25
N ASP A 100 0.47 9.52 19.31
CA ASP A 100 0.02 8.55 20.31
C ASP A 100 -1.15 9.11 21.11
N ARG A 101 -1.10 10.39 21.49
CA ARG A 101 -2.23 11.07 22.13
C ARG A 101 -3.45 11.10 21.22
N LEU A 102 -3.30 11.47 19.95
CA LEU A 102 -4.40 11.53 18.99
C LEU A 102 -5.06 10.15 18.79
N VAL A 103 -4.25 9.10 18.71
CA VAL A 103 -4.74 7.73 18.60
C VAL A 103 -5.49 7.33 19.87
N ASN A 104 -4.95 7.64 21.05
CA ASN A 104 -5.60 7.34 22.33
C ASN A 104 -6.94 8.09 22.49
N ASP A 105 -7.00 9.36 22.09
CA ASP A 105 -8.23 10.16 22.09
C ASP A 105 -9.26 9.55 21.13
N PHE A 106 -8.83 9.05 19.96
CA PHE A 106 -9.70 8.34 19.01
C PHE A 106 -10.26 7.04 19.60
N PHE A 107 -9.43 6.26 20.32
CA PHE A 107 -9.89 5.06 21.03
C PHE A 107 -10.86 5.40 22.17
N ALA A 108 -10.59 6.47 22.93
CA ALA A 108 -11.39 6.91 24.08
C ALA A 108 -12.80 7.38 23.67
N GLN A 109 -12.96 7.86 22.44
CA GLN A 109 -14.27 8.22 21.86
C GLN A 109 -15.11 7.00 21.43
N GLY A 110 -14.65 5.77 21.70
CA GLY A 110 -15.39 4.54 21.42
C GLY A 110 -15.29 4.04 19.97
N LEU A 111 -14.59 4.78 19.10
CA LEU A 111 -14.39 4.41 17.69
C LEU A 111 -13.38 3.26 17.52
N GLY A 112 -12.53 3.03 18.51
CA GLY A 112 -11.46 2.04 18.42
C GLY A 112 -11.84 0.58 18.71
N GLN A 113 -13.04 0.30 19.21
CA GLN A 113 -13.46 -1.09 19.50
C GLN A 113 -13.86 -1.87 18.24
N ARG A 114 -14.09 -1.18 17.11
CA ARG A 114 -14.54 -1.80 15.84
C ARG A 114 -13.54 -1.62 14.69
N THR A 115 -12.40 -0.98 14.93
CA THR A 115 -11.47 -0.59 13.88
C THR A 115 -10.04 -0.83 14.32
N TYR A 116 -9.25 -1.48 13.46
CA TYR A 116 -7.82 -1.62 13.66
C TYR A 116 -7.12 -0.29 13.33
N VAL A 117 -6.42 0.29 14.32
CA VAL A 117 -5.67 1.55 14.13
C VAL A 117 -4.18 1.26 14.17
N GLN A 118 -3.48 1.64 13.10
CA GLN A 118 -2.04 1.53 12.98
C GLN A 118 -1.43 2.93 12.87
N SER A 119 -0.58 3.30 13.84
CA SER A 119 0.15 4.57 13.84
C SER A 119 1.59 4.40 13.40
N VAL A 120 2.22 5.49 12.96
CA VAL A 120 3.64 5.50 12.58
C VAL A 120 4.53 5.14 13.77
N THR A 121 4.20 5.61 14.96
CA THR A 121 4.90 5.26 16.22
C THR A 121 4.87 3.76 16.50
N ARG A 122 3.70 3.11 16.38
CA ARG A 122 3.57 1.65 16.54
C ARG A 122 4.32 0.88 15.46
N LEU A 123 4.34 1.38 14.22
CA LEU A 123 5.09 0.76 13.13
C LEU A 123 6.60 0.78 13.38
N LEU A 124 7.12 1.92 13.84
CA LEU A 124 8.55 2.05 14.19
C LEU A 124 8.91 1.07 15.32
N GLN A 125 8.10 1.01 16.37
CA GLN A 125 8.31 0.09 17.48
C GLN A 125 8.29 -1.38 17.03
N GLN A 126 7.36 -1.76 16.15
CA GLN A 126 7.31 -3.13 15.62
C GLN A 126 8.53 -3.46 14.76
N ASN A 127 9.03 -2.50 13.97
CA ASN A 127 10.23 -2.68 13.17
C ASN A 127 11.48 -2.79 14.04
N GLU A 128 11.59 -2.04 15.14
CA GLU A 128 12.69 -2.16 16.11
C GLU A 128 12.74 -3.56 16.75
N VAL A 129 11.59 -4.09 17.16
CA VAL A 129 11.50 -5.44 17.73
C VAL A 129 11.92 -6.51 16.71
N LEU A 130 11.49 -6.39 15.45
CA LEU A 130 11.90 -7.31 14.40
C LEU A 130 13.41 -7.22 14.11
N ALA A 131 13.97 -6.00 14.11
CA ALA A 131 15.40 -5.79 13.91
C ALA A 131 16.24 -6.40 15.04
N ASP A 132 15.80 -6.29 16.29
CA ASP A 132 16.46 -6.91 17.46
C ASP A 132 16.45 -8.44 17.35
N TYR A 133 15.34 -9.06 16.96
CA TYR A 133 15.28 -10.51 16.75
C TYR A 133 16.17 -11.00 15.63
N LEU A 134 16.20 -10.29 14.49
CA LEU A 134 17.10 -10.63 13.39
C LEU A 134 18.57 -10.49 13.82
N GLY A 135 18.91 -9.43 14.56
CA GLY A 135 20.25 -9.25 15.12
C GLY A 135 20.67 -10.40 16.02
N ARG A 136 19.79 -10.81 16.95
CA ARG A 136 20.05 -11.96 17.85
C ARG A 136 20.20 -13.27 17.10
N PHE A 137 19.38 -13.51 16.08
CA PHE A 137 19.49 -14.71 15.26
C PHE A 137 20.84 -14.78 14.53
N ILE A 138 21.28 -13.66 13.93
CA ILE A 138 22.60 -13.57 13.29
C ILE A 138 23.73 -13.86 14.29
N VAL A 139 23.65 -13.31 15.50
CA VAL A 139 24.66 -13.57 16.55
C VAL A 139 24.68 -15.04 16.94
N ILE A 140 23.54 -15.67 17.18
CA ILE A 140 23.47 -17.10 17.55
C ILE A 140 24.02 -17.98 16.43
N MET A 141 23.65 -17.70 15.17
CA MET A 141 24.17 -18.43 14.01
C MET A 141 25.68 -18.22 13.80
N GLY A 142 26.17 -16.99 13.98
CA GLY A 142 27.60 -16.68 13.88
C GLY A 142 28.42 -17.34 14.99
N LEU A 143 27.91 -17.37 16.22
CA LEU A 143 28.57 -18.03 17.35
C LEU A 143 28.53 -19.56 17.20
N GLY A 144 27.44 -20.12 16.69
CA GLY A 144 27.33 -21.54 16.36
C GLY A 144 28.28 -21.97 15.24
N ALA A 145 28.45 -21.15 14.21
CA ALA A 145 29.42 -21.40 13.15
C ALA A 145 30.87 -21.35 13.65
N LEU A 146 31.18 -20.50 14.62
CA LEU A 146 32.51 -20.39 15.24
C LEU A 146 32.84 -21.54 16.20
N LEU A 147 31.82 -22.21 16.76
CA LEU A 147 31.98 -23.38 17.62
C LEU A 147 32.13 -24.71 16.86
N ILE A 148 31.72 -24.75 15.59
CA ILE A 148 31.82 -25.94 14.71
C ILE A 148 33.07 -25.86 13.81
N GLY A 149 33.72 -24.70 13.73
CA GLY A 149 35.00 -24.47 13.03
C GLY A 149 36.23 -24.73 13.90
#